data_AF-A0ABD1L4P2-F1
#
_entry.id   AF-A0ABD1L4P2-F1
#
_cell.length_a   1.000
_cell.length_b   1.000
_cell.length_c   1.000
_cell.angle_alpha   90.00
_cell.angle_beta   90.00
_cell.angle_gamma   90.00
#
_symmetry.space_group_name_H-M   'P 1'
#
loop_
_entity.id
_entity.type
_entity.pdbx_description
1 polymer ?
#
loop_
_entity_poly.entity_id
_entity_poly.type
_entity_poly.pdbx_seq_one_letter_code
_entity_poly.pdbx_strand_id
1 'polypeptide(L)'
;MSDPETTPDQSLSPPPTEAPPHPEPAASAATTFSIWPPSQRTRDAVVNRLVETLSAPSVLSKRYGTLSSDEASAAARQIEGEAFSSAAAAASTADGVETLQLYSREISKRMLETAKARASPGPPAVEGVTADVSDDL
;
A
#
# COMPACT_ATOMS: atom_id res chain seq x y z
N MET A 1 -80.35 -40.23 2.21
CA MET A 1 -80.44 -40.16 0.74
C MET A 1 -79.77 -38.86 0.31
N SER A 2 -78.83 -38.97 -0.63
CA SER A 2 -78.37 -37.92 -1.55
C SER A 2 -77.42 -36.81 -1.05
N ASP A 3 -76.12 -36.97 -1.37
CA ASP A 3 -75.26 -35.95 -2.03
C ASP A 3 -75.84 -35.67 -3.45
N PRO A 4 -75.39 -34.69 -4.30
CA PRO A 4 -74.27 -33.72 -4.23
C PRO A 4 -74.61 -32.29 -4.77
N GLU A 5 -73.68 -31.32 -4.67
CA GLU A 5 -73.45 -30.14 -5.58
C GLU A 5 -72.50 -29.17 -4.82
N THR A 6 -71.24 -28.87 -5.16
CA THR A 6 -70.48 -28.61 -6.40
C THR A 6 -70.89 -27.37 -7.21
N THR A 7 -69.91 -26.45 -7.32
CA THR A 7 -69.76 -25.25 -8.20
C THR A 7 -70.58 -23.98 -7.90
N PRO A 8 -70.13 -22.74 -8.25
CA PRO A 8 -69.00 -22.37 -9.15
C PRO A 8 -68.08 -21.19 -8.69
N ASP A 9 -67.07 -20.91 -9.53
CA ASP A 9 -66.39 -19.61 -9.76
C ASP A 9 -65.43 -19.10 -8.65
N GLN A 10 -64.23 -18.55 -8.88
CA GLN A 10 -63.63 -17.97 -10.07
C GLN A 10 -62.14 -17.70 -9.74
N SER A 11 -61.28 -17.79 -10.76
CA SER A 11 -60.17 -16.85 -10.98
C SER A 11 -59.18 -16.52 -9.85
N LEU A 12 -57.97 -17.06 -9.99
CA LEU A 12 -56.79 -16.33 -10.48
C LEU A 12 -55.54 -16.93 -9.82
N SER A 13 -54.81 -17.71 -10.63
CA SER A 13 -53.39 -17.94 -10.42
C SER A 13 -52.68 -16.59 -10.22
N PRO A 14 -51.86 -16.42 -9.19
CA PRO A 14 -50.98 -15.25 -9.14
C PRO A 14 -49.99 -15.33 -10.31
N PRO A 15 -49.62 -14.18 -10.91
CA PRO A 15 -48.73 -14.15 -12.06
C PRO A 15 -47.33 -14.68 -11.69
N PRO A 16 -46.58 -15.24 -12.65
CA PRO A 16 -45.15 -15.36 -12.47
C PRO A 16 -44.59 -13.93 -12.41
N THR A 17 -44.20 -13.48 -11.22
CA THR A 17 -43.30 -12.34 -11.11
C THR A 17 -41.99 -12.77 -11.76
N GLU A 18 -41.82 -12.37 -13.01
CA GLU A 18 -40.56 -12.26 -13.71
C GLU A 18 -39.62 -11.41 -12.84
N ALA A 19 -38.81 -12.07 -12.03
CA ALA A 19 -37.68 -11.46 -11.37
C ALA A 19 -36.58 -11.25 -12.43
N PRO A 20 -35.86 -10.13 -12.40
CA PRO A 20 -34.84 -9.81 -13.39
C PRO A 20 -33.75 -10.88 -13.42
N PRO A 21 -33.01 -11.04 -14.54
CA PRO A 21 -31.92 -12.01 -14.63
C PRO A 21 -30.90 -11.67 -13.55
N HIS A 22 -30.81 -12.48 -12.51
CA HIS A 22 -29.69 -12.46 -11.60
C HIS A 22 -28.45 -12.79 -12.44
N PRO A 23 -27.47 -11.87 -12.61
CA PRO A 23 -26.18 -12.29 -13.09
C PRO A 23 -25.60 -13.15 -11.98
N GLU A 24 -25.50 -14.46 -12.23
CA GLU A 24 -24.75 -15.39 -11.40
C GLU A 24 -23.31 -14.86 -11.26
N PRO A 25 -22.80 -14.56 -10.06
CA PRO A 25 -21.38 -14.38 -9.85
C PRO A 25 -20.98 -15.42 -8.80
N ALA A 26 -21.07 -16.68 -9.17
CA ALA A 26 -20.51 -17.75 -8.36
C ALA A 26 -19.79 -18.74 -9.26
N ALA A 27 -19.00 -18.19 -10.20
CA ALA A 27 -17.67 -18.73 -10.38
C ALA A 27 -17.10 -18.85 -8.97
N SER A 28 -16.93 -20.09 -8.50
CA SER A 28 -16.29 -20.42 -7.24
C SER A 28 -15.00 -19.61 -7.16
N ALA A 29 -15.10 -18.45 -6.51
CA ALA A 29 -13.96 -17.67 -6.12
C ALA A 29 -13.32 -18.54 -5.05
N ALA A 30 -12.44 -19.43 -5.48
CA ALA A 30 -11.32 -19.80 -4.66
C ALA A 30 -10.86 -18.48 -4.05
N THR A 31 -10.99 -18.36 -2.73
CA THR A 31 -10.61 -17.17 -2.00
C THR A 31 -9.09 -17.11 -2.03
N THR A 32 -8.54 -16.86 -3.21
CA THR A 32 -7.17 -16.45 -3.45
C THR A 32 -7.14 -15.05 -2.88
N PHE A 33 -6.94 -14.96 -1.57
CA PHE A 33 -6.62 -13.70 -0.91
C PHE A 33 -5.39 -13.18 -1.64
N SER A 34 -5.61 -12.29 -2.61
CA SER A 34 -4.54 -11.53 -3.24
C SER A 34 -4.05 -10.57 -2.17
N ILE A 35 -3.18 -11.08 -1.29
CA ILE A 35 -2.48 -10.35 -0.24
C ILE A 35 -1.62 -9.23 -0.87
N TRP A 36 -1.35 -9.36 -2.18
CA TRP A 36 -0.65 -8.41 -3.01
C TRP A 36 -1.53 -7.96 -4.20
N PRO A 37 -1.53 -6.67 -4.59
CA PRO A 37 -0.78 -5.56 -3.99
C PRO A 37 -1.43 -5.00 -2.70
N PRO A 38 -0.64 -4.49 -1.74
CA PRO A 38 -1.16 -3.79 -0.57
C PRO A 38 -2.00 -2.57 -0.98
N SER A 39 -3.07 -2.30 -0.23
CA SER A 39 -3.91 -1.13 -0.46
C SER A 39 -3.11 0.17 -0.31
N GLN A 40 -3.51 1.24 -0.99
CA GLN A 40 -2.83 2.54 -0.87
C GLN A 40 -2.78 3.05 0.57
N ARG A 41 -3.81 2.75 1.38
CA ARG A 41 -3.82 3.06 2.82
C ARG A 41 -2.71 2.32 3.58
N THR A 42 -2.50 1.04 3.27
CA THR A 42 -1.41 0.25 3.86
C THR A 42 -0.05 0.80 3.46
N ARG A 43 0.11 1.17 2.19
CA ARG A 43 1.34 1.80 1.68
C ARG A 43 1.63 3.11 2.41
N ASP A 44 0.63 3.97 2.59
CA ASP A 44 0.77 5.22 3.33
C ASP A 44 1.13 5.00 4.80
N ALA A 45 0.52 4.00 5.45
CA ALA A 45 0.87 3.62 6.83
C ALA A 45 2.33 3.15 6.94
N VAL A 46 2.85 2.43 5.94
CA VAL A 46 4.27 2.04 5.88
C VAL A 46 5.17 3.28 5.71
N VAL A 47 4.82 4.21 4.83
CA VAL A 47 5.55 5.48 4.67
C VAL A 47 5.59 6.24 6.00
N ASN A 48 4.44 6.46 6.65
CA ASN A 48 4.40 7.17 7.93
C ASN A 48 5.25 6.47 8.99
N ARG A 49 5.21 5.14 9.05
CA ARG A 49 6.04 4.36 9.97
C ARG A 49 7.54 4.52 9.69
N LEU A 50 7.92 4.58 8.42
CA LEU A 50 9.30 4.83 8.01
C LEU A 50 9.73 6.25 8.39
N VAL A 51 8.87 7.25 8.20
CA VAL A 51 9.13 8.63 8.63
C VAL A 51 9.40 8.68 10.12
N GLU A 52 8.49 8.13 10.94
CA GLU A 52 8.68 8.05 12.40
C GLU A 52 10.00 7.36 12.76
N THR A 53 10.34 6.27 12.08
CA THR A 53 11.56 5.51 12.37
C THR A 53 12.84 6.29 12.03
N LEU A 54 12.81 7.09 10.96
CA LEU A 54 13.95 7.86 10.47
C LEU A 54 14.09 9.23 11.15
N SER A 55 12.97 9.85 11.57
CA SER A 55 12.96 11.17 12.20
C SER A 55 12.94 11.13 13.73
N ALA A 56 12.44 10.04 14.34
CA ALA A 56 12.39 9.94 15.80
C ALA A 56 13.70 9.40 16.39
N PRO A 57 14.01 9.75 17.66
CA PRO A 57 15.12 9.15 18.37
C PRO A 57 14.88 7.64 18.59
N SER A 58 15.65 6.80 17.91
CA SER A 58 15.55 5.34 17.92
C SER A 58 16.94 4.69 18.00
N VAL A 59 17.01 3.35 18.04
CA VAL A 59 18.27 2.61 18.02
C VAL A 59 19.08 2.92 16.76
N LEU A 60 18.41 3.15 15.63
CA LEU A 60 19.04 3.56 14.38
C LEU A 60 19.64 4.97 14.51
N SER A 61 18.94 5.92 15.12
CA SER A 61 19.45 7.28 15.25
C SER A 61 20.65 7.39 16.19
N LYS A 62 20.76 6.51 17.18
CA LYS A 62 21.96 6.38 18.03
C LYS A 62 23.20 5.91 17.26
N ARG A 63 23.01 5.22 16.13
CA ARG A 63 24.10 4.67 15.31
C ARG A 63 24.39 5.49 14.06
N TYR A 64 23.36 6.15 13.53
CA TYR A 64 23.41 6.76 12.20
C TYR A 64 22.90 8.21 12.15
N GLY A 65 22.41 8.75 13.25
CA GLY A 65 21.80 10.10 13.32
C GLY A 65 20.30 10.12 12.98
N THR A 66 19.64 11.25 13.24
CA THR A 66 18.23 11.51 12.87
C THR A 66 18.16 12.32 11.58
N LEU A 67 17.17 12.04 10.73
CA LEU A 67 16.81 12.90 9.60
C LEU A 67 15.82 13.99 10.03
N SER A 68 15.82 15.13 9.33
CA SER A 68 14.71 16.08 9.45
C SER A 68 13.40 15.44 8.97
N SER A 69 12.26 15.90 9.47
CA SER A 69 10.95 15.32 9.09
C SER A 69 10.69 15.39 7.59
N ASP A 70 11.17 16.43 6.91
CA ASP A 70 11.05 16.58 5.45
C ASP A 70 11.93 15.56 4.70
N GLU A 71 13.22 15.47 5.06
CA GLU A 71 14.16 14.49 4.51
C GLU A 71 13.68 13.05 4.76
N ALA A 72 13.18 12.77 5.96
CA ALA A 72 12.63 11.46 6.33
C ALA A 72 11.40 11.11 5.50
N SER A 73 10.52 12.08 5.22
CA SER A 73 9.34 11.90 4.36
C SER A 73 9.72 11.59 2.92
N ALA A 74 10.65 12.36 2.35
CA ALA A 74 11.16 12.11 1.00
C ALA A 74 11.81 10.73 0.90
N ALA A 75 12.69 10.39 1.85
CA ALA A 75 13.36 9.09 1.89
C ALA A 75 12.36 7.94 2.08
N ALA A 76 11.38 8.07 2.98
CA ALA A 76 10.37 7.05 3.23
C ALA A 76 9.52 6.74 1.98
N ARG A 77 9.10 7.78 1.25
CA ARG A 77 8.35 7.63 -0.01
C ARG A 77 9.19 6.95 -1.08
N GLN A 78 10.47 7.31 -1.18
CA GLN A 78 11.39 6.67 -2.12
C GLN A 78 11.61 5.19 -1.77
N ILE A 79 11.92 4.89 -0.49
CA ILE A 79 12.10 3.52 0.00
C ILE A 79 10.88 2.65 -0.30
N GLU A 80 9.69 3.14 0.03
CA GLU A 80 8.44 2.42 -0.20
C GLU A 80 8.17 2.22 -1.69
N GLY A 81 8.29 3.28 -2.50
CA GLY A 81 8.01 3.23 -3.93
C GLY A 81 8.95 2.27 -4.67
N GLU A 82 10.23 2.28 -4.32
CA GLU A 82 11.21 1.36 -4.89
C GLU A 82 10.95 -0.09 -4.44
N ALA A 83 10.68 -0.32 -3.15
CA ALA A 83 10.37 -1.66 -2.66
C ALA A 83 9.09 -2.21 -3.27
N PHE A 84 8.06 -1.37 -3.44
CA PHE A 84 6.82 -1.74 -4.11
C PHE A 84 7.08 -2.09 -5.57
N SER A 85 7.90 -1.32 -6.28
CA SER A 85 8.25 -1.58 -7.68
C SER A 85 9.03 -2.89 -7.85
N SER A 86 10.03 -3.13 -6.99
CA SER A 86 10.79 -4.39 -6.95
C SER A 86 9.86 -5.59 -6.71
N ALA A 87 8.97 -5.48 -5.73
CA ALA A 87 8.02 -6.54 -5.39
C ALA A 87 6.96 -6.74 -6.48
N ALA A 88 6.44 -5.66 -7.06
CA ALA A 88 5.48 -5.72 -8.15
C ALA A 88 6.06 -6.42 -9.40
N ALA A 89 7.35 -6.23 -9.68
CA ALA A 89 8.03 -6.97 -10.74
C ALA A 89 8.08 -8.48 -10.49
N ALA A 90 8.26 -8.90 -9.23
CA ALA A 90 8.27 -10.32 -8.84
C ALA A 90 6.86 -10.93 -8.69
N ALA A 91 5.82 -10.11 -8.55
CA ALA A 91 4.44 -10.54 -8.34
C ALA A 91 3.86 -11.38 -9.47
N SER A 92 4.44 -11.31 -10.67
CA SER A 92 4.02 -12.12 -11.83
C SER A 92 4.56 -13.56 -11.77
N THR A 93 5.57 -13.81 -10.93
CA THR A 93 6.30 -15.10 -10.86
C THR A 93 6.23 -15.76 -9.49
N ALA A 94 5.84 -15.03 -8.45
CA ALA A 94 5.86 -15.45 -7.05
C ALA A 94 4.49 -15.33 -6.42
N ASP A 95 4.23 -16.13 -5.37
CA ASP A 95 2.99 -16.04 -4.62
C ASP A 95 2.83 -14.67 -3.94
N GLY A 96 1.59 -14.24 -3.69
CA GLY A 96 1.32 -12.95 -3.05
C GLY A 96 1.96 -12.80 -1.65
N VAL A 97 2.16 -13.91 -0.94
CA VAL A 97 2.86 -13.95 0.36
C VAL A 97 4.37 -13.78 0.18
N GLU A 98 4.97 -14.45 -0.80
CA GLU A 98 6.41 -14.30 -1.11
C GLU A 98 6.72 -12.88 -1.58
N THR A 99 5.82 -12.31 -2.39
CA THR A 99 5.90 -10.94 -2.86
C THR A 99 5.87 -9.94 -1.69
N LEU A 100 4.99 -10.15 -0.71
CA LEU A 100 4.94 -9.32 0.51
C LEU A 100 6.21 -9.45 1.37
N GLN A 101 6.78 -10.65 1.45
CA GLN A 101 8.06 -10.85 2.14
C GLN A 101 9.20 -10.12 1.43
N LEU A 102 9.24 -10.16 0.10
CA LEU A 102 10.21 -9.42 -0.70
C LEU A 102 10.07 -7.90 -0.48
N TYR A 103 8.84 -7.39 -0.50
CA TYR A 103 8.54 -5.99 -0.19
C TYR A 103 9.06 -5.58 1.20
N SER A 104 8.78 -6.40 2.23
CA SER A 104 9.23 -6.15 3.60
C SER A 104 10.77 -6.15 3.74
N ARG A 105 11.43 -7.08 3.03
CA ARG A 105 12.89 -7.18 2.98
C ARG A 105 13.51 -5.97 2.28
N GLU A 106 12.95 -5.55 1.16
CA GLU A 106 13.43 -4.40 0.38
C GLU A 106 13.27 -3.09 1.16
N ILE A 107 12.15 -2.90 1.88
CA ILE A 107 11.97 -1.76 2.77
C ILE A 107 13.06 -1.75 3.84
N SER A 108 13.23 -2.86 4.56
CA SER A 108 14.18 -2.95 5.67
C SER A 108 15.62 -2.70 5.20
N LYS A 109 15.98 -3.26 4.03
CA LYS A 109 17.29 -3.06 3.40
C LYS A 109 17.51 -1.59 3.08
N ARG A 110 16.62 -0.95 2.31
CA ARG A 110 16.78 0.44 1.88
C ARG A 110 16.72 1.43 3.04
N MET A 111 15.89 1.17 4.05
CA MET A 111 15.88 1.95 5.29
C MET A 111 17.26 1.94 5.96
N LEU A 112 17.89 0.77 6.07
CA LEU A 112 19.23 0.66 6.63
C LEU A 112 20.30 1.32 5.75
N GLU A 113 20.20 1.20 4.42
CA GLU A 113 21.13 1.88 3.50
C GLU A 113 21.01 3.40 3.61
N THR A 114 19.79 3.92 3.70
CA THR A 114 19.51 5.36 3.91
C THR A 114 20.11 5.85 5.23
N ALA A 115 19.92 5.10 6.31
CA ALA A 115 20.52 5.43 7.60
C ALA A 115 22.06 5.43 7.52
N LYS A 116 22.65 4.40 6.92
CA LYS A 116 24.12 4.31 6.73
C LYS A 116 24.67 5.44 5.87
N ALA A 117 23.99 5.81 4.79
CA ALA A 117 24.40 6.89 3.90
C ALA A 117 24.44 8.24 4.63
N ARG A 118 23.53 8.46 5.59
CA ARG A 118 23.56 9.65 6.46
C ARG A 118 24.73 9.63 7.46
N ALA A 119 25.06 8.46 7.98
CA ALA A 119 26.12 8.30 8.97
C ALA A 119 27.53 8.39 8.38
N SER A 120 27.65 8.16 7.07
CA SER A 120 28.88 8.43 6.34
C SER A 120 28.89 9.92 6.00
N PRO A 121 29.79 10.74 6.57
CA PRO A 121 29.96 12.11 6.12
C PRO A 121 30.63 12.08 4.74
N GLY A 122 29.86 11.80 3.68
CA GLY A 122 30.21 12.26 2.33
C GLY A 122 30.08 13.79 2.32
N PRO A 123 31.02 14.52 1.68
CA PRO A 123 31.22 15.94 1.95
C PRO A 123 29.93 16.74 1.71
N PRO A 124 29.64 17.74 2.57
CA PRO A 124 28.48 18.59 2.38
C PRO A 124 28.65 19.32 1.04
N ALA A 125 27.67 19.15 0.16
CA ALA A 125 27.48 20.07 -0.94
C ALA A 125 27.37 21.47 -0.31
N VAL A 126 28.41 22.26 -0.58
CA VAL A 126 28.65 23.61 -0.11
C VAL A 126 27.36 24.41 0.07
N GLU A 127 27.13 24.74 1.33
CA GLU A 127 26.14 25.68 1.82
C GLU A 127 26.36 27.03 1.13
N GLY A 128 25.30 27.58 0.55
CA GLY A 128 25.33 28.92 -0.04
C GLY A 128 25.51 29.97 1.05
N VAL A 129 26.52 30.83 0.91
CA VAL A 129 26.66 32.09 1.64
C VAL A 129 27.07 33.19 0.66
N THR A 130 26.04 33.94 0.25
CA THR A 130 25.96 35.40 0.09
C THR A 130 26.96 36.15 -0.79
N ALA A 131 26.39 36.80 -1.80
CA ALA A 131 26.85 38.09 -2.32
C ALA A 131 27.18 39.08 -1.19
N ASP A 132 28.26 39.86 -1.31
CA ASP A 132 28.23 41.32 -1.48
C ASP A 132 29.65 41.95 -1.40
N VAL A 133 30.00 42.69 -2.45
CA VAL A 133 30.74 43.98 -2.48
C VAL A 133 32.24 44.07 -2.11
N SER A 134 33.04 44.37 -3.14
CA SER A 134 33.77 45.65 -3.40
C SER A 134 35.20 45.41 -3.90
N ASP A 135 35.45 45.68 -5.19
CA ASP A 135 36.76 46.15 -5.67
C ASP A 135 36.57 46.75 -7.09
N ASP A 136 36.49 48.07 -7.20
CA ASP A 136 36.84 48.79 -8.43
C ASP A 136 37.56 50.07 -8.03
N LEU A 137 38.76 50.23 -8.60
CA LEU A 137 39.83 51.17 -8.24
C LEU A 137 39.79 52.42 -9.14
#